data_AF-A0A6P9CYI6-F1
#
_entry.id   AF-A0A6P9CYI6-F1
#
_cell.length_a   1.000
_cell.length_b   1.000
_cell.length_c   1.000
_cell.angle_alpha   90.00
_cell.angle_beta   90.00
_cell.angle_gamma   90.00
#
_symmetry.space_group_name_H-M   'P 1'
#
loop_
_entity.id
_entity.type
_entity.pdbx_description
1 polymer ?
#
loop_
_entity_poly.entity_id
_entity_poly.type
_entity_poly.pdbx_seq_one_letter_code
_entity_poly.pdbx_strand_id
1 'polypeptide(L)'
;MLDCAYFFGPGDPEAPLPSFFRPRVVLLHCQSTPLPPLPILSFSRQAYHSTLMDPDTKLVGNMALLPIRSQFKGPAPRETKDMDIIDEAIYYFKANVFFKNYEIKNEADRTLIYITLYISECLKKLQKCNSKGQGEKEMYTLGITNFPIPGEPGFPLNALYARPSNKQEDEVMRGYLQQLRQETGLRLCEKVFDPQSDKPSKWWTCFVKRQFMNKSLSGPGQ
;
A
#
# COMPACT_ATOMS: atom_id res chain seq x y z
N MET A 1 -4.39 -19.75 8.01
CA MET A 1 -3.83 -18.40 7.79
C MET A 1 -2.33 -18.60 7.94
N LEU A 2 -1.58 -18.83 6.85
CA LEU A 2 -0.13 -19.04 6.96
C LEU A 2 0.45 -17.78 7.62
N ASP A 3 1.17 -17.97 8.73
CA ASP A 3 1.68 -16.90 9.57
C ASP A 3 2.40 -15.85 8.72
N CYS A 4 1.99 -14.58 8.83
CA CYS A 4 2.74 -13.45 8.28
C CYS A 4 4.22 -13.48 8.72
N ALA A 5 4.50 -14.09 9.88
CA ALA A 5 5.86 -14.32 10.39
C ALA A 5 6.76 -15.12 9.44
N TYR A 6 6.22 -15.99 8.58
CA TYR A 6 7.03 -16.71 7.58
C TYR A 6 7.51 -15.83 6.43
N PHE A 7 6.85 -14.69 6.17
CA PHE A 7 7.22 -13.77 5.09
C PHE A 7 8.23 -12.71 5.52
N PHE A 8 8.31 -12.41 6.81
CA PHE A 8 9.34 -11.55 7.41
C PHE A 8 10.49 -12.42 7.94
N GLY A 9 11.18 -13.13 7.02
CA GLY A 9 12.36 -13.91 7.36
C GLY A 9 13.52 -13.02 7.86
N PRO A 10 14.55 -13.59 8.50
CA PRO A 10 15.69 -12.88 9.10
C PRO A 10 16.64 -12.15 8.11
N GLY A 11 16.15 -11.77 6.93
CA GLY A 11 16.92 -11.11 5.87
C GLY A 11 16.11 -10.12 5.04
N ASP A 12 14.97 -9.63 5.52
CA ASP A 12 14.29 -8.45 4.93
C ASP A 12 14.98 -7.19 5.48
N PRO A 13 15.77 -6.44 4.67
CA PRO A 13 16.52 -5.28 5.13
C PRO A 13 15.63 -4.09 5.51
N GLU A 14 14.34 -4.13 5.18
CA GLU A 14 13.36 -3.08 5.44
C GLU A 14 12.29 -3.50 6.45
N ALA A 15 12.50 -4.53 7.26
CA ALA A 15 11.59 -4.80 8.37
C ALA A 15 11.62 -3.61 9.35
N PRO A 16 10.58 -2.76 9.43
CA PRO A 16 10.40 -1.93 10.59
C PRO A 16 9.86 -2.91 11.62
N LEU A 17 10.75 -3.51 12.40
CA LEU A 17 10.32 -4.07 13.66
C LEU A 17 9.75 -2.87 14.43
N PRO A 18 8.42 -2.77 14.65
CA PRO A 18 7.90 -1.75 15.54
C PRO A 18 8.68 -1.89 16.85
N SER A 19 8.97 -0.78 17.52
CA SER A 19 9.84 -0.66 18.70
C SER A 19 9.56 -1.64 19.86
N PHE A 20 8.54 -2.49 19.75
CA PHE A 20 8.27 -3.71 20.51
C PHE A 20 9.17 -4.92 20.22
N PHE A 21 10.06 -4.85 19.22
CA PHE A 21 10.85 -6.00 18.75
C PHE A 21 12.38 -5.82 18.88
N ARG A 22 12.85 -5.12 19.91
CA ARG A 22 14.25 -5.28 20.35
C ARG A 22 14.33 -6.41 21.37
N PRO A 23 14.95 -7.57 21.08
CA PRO A 23 15.38 -8.44 22.17
C PRO A 23 16.46 -7.69 22.94
N ARG A 24 16.14 -7.27 24.17
CA ARG A 24 17.16 -6.90 25.15
C ARG A 24 18.00 -8.15 25.36
N VAL A 25 19.22 -8.18 24.80
CA VAL A 25 20.21 -9.20 25.11
C VAL A 25 20.58 -9.00 26.57
N VAL A 26 19.86 -9.67 27.46
CA VAL A 26 20.30 -9.86 28.84
C VAL A 26 21.18 -11.09 28.81
N LEU A 27 22.49 -10.87 28.82
CA LEU A 27 23.49 -11.88 29.13
C LEU A 27 23.17 -12.43 30.52
N LEU A 28 22.50 -13.57 30.60
CA LEU A 28 22.34 -14.32 31.84
C LEU A 28 22.80 -15.76 31.65
N HIS A 29 23.66 -16.14 32.59
CA HIS A 29 24.38 -17.40 32.68
C HIS A 29 23.49 -18.63 32.56
N CYS A 30 24.10 -19.65 31.97
CA CYS A 30 23.68 -21.04 31.88
C CYS A 30 23.06 -21.56 33.19
N GLN A 31 21.75 -21.81 33.21
CA GLN A 31 21.12 -22.83 34.05
C GLN A 31 19.94 -23.49 33.30
N SER A 32 19.93 -24.81 33.34
CA SER A 32 18.94 -25.71 32.77
C SER A 32 17.57 -25.55 33.41
N THR A 33 16.66 -24.83 32.75
CA THR A 33 15.21 -24.86 33.02
C THR A 33 14.45 -25.13 31.72
N PRO A 34 13.26 -25.77 31.77
CA PRO A 34 12.48 -26.03 30.56
C PRO A 34 12.21 -24.72 29.83
N LEU A 35 12.47 -24.70 28.52
CA LEU A 35 12.28 -23.51 27.70
C LEU A 35 10.86 -22.95 27.90
N PRO A 36 10.70 -21.66 28.19
CA PRO A 36 9.38 -21.05 28.21
C PRO A 36 8.76 -21.20 26.81
N PRO A 37 7.43 -21.39 26.69
CA PRO A 37 6.78 -21.36 25.39
C PRO A 37 7.12 -20.04 24.71
N LEU A 38 7.56 -20.12 23.45
CA LEU A 38 7.88 -18.95 22.64
C LEU A 38 6.74 -17.92 22.77
N PRO A 39 7.04 -16.64 22.94
CA PRO A 39 6.00 -15.62 23.05
C PRO A 39 5.14 -15.69 21.80
N ILE A 40 3.88 -16.08 21.97
CA ILE A 40 2.87 -16.00 20.93
C ILE A 40 2.74 -14.51 20.64
N LEU A 41 3.38 -14.05 19.56
CA LEU A 41 3.29 -12.69 19.09
C LEU A 41 1.80 -12.39 18.89
N SER A 42 1.25 -11.54 19.74
CA SER A 42 -0.12 -11.05 19.64
C SER A 42 -0.22 -10.21 18.38
N PHE A 43 -0.50 -10.85 17.25
CA PHE A 43 -0.87 -10.19 16.01
C PHE A 43 -2.12 -9.35 16.30
N SER A 44 -2.03 -8.03 16.12
CA SER A 44 -3.21 -7.16 16.12
C SER A 44 -4.24 -7.78 15.17
N ARG A 45 -5.41 -8.16 15.69
CA ARG A 45 -6.47 -8.80 14.91
C ARG A 45 -7.17 -7.84 13.93
N GLN A 46 -6.74 -6.58 13.87
CA GLN A 46 -7.39 -5.52 13.11
C GLN A 46 -6.49 -4.98 12.01
N ALA A 47 -7.10 -4.56 10.90
CA ALA A 47 -6.39 -3.92 9.80
C ALA A 47 -5.83 -2.55 10.23
N TYR A 48 -4.82 -2.06 9.50
CA TYR A 48 -4.21 -0.76 9.76
C TYR A 48 -4.96 0.34 9.02
N HIS A 49 -5.21 1.44 9.71
CA HIS A 49 -5.98 2.61 9.26
C HIS A 49 -5.08 3.82 9.11
N SER A 50 -5.50 4.77 8.28
CA SER A 50 -4.76 6.00 8.11
C SER A 50 -4.89 6.88 9.35
N THR A 51 -3.76 7.43 9.79
CA THR A 51 -3.70 8.41 10.88
C THR A 51 -3.52 9.85 10.39
N LEU A 52 -3.60 10.09 9.08
CA LEU A 52 -3.28 11.37 8.44
C LEU A 52 -4.50 12.27 8.19
N MET A 53 -5.66 11.93 8.75
CA MET A 53 -6.87 12.72 8.60
C MET A 53 -6.80 13.98 9.49
N ASP A 54 -6.69 15.16 8.86
CA ASP A 54 -6.77 16.46 9.53
C ASP A 54 -8.18 17.08 9.36
N PRO A 55 -8.69 17.91 10.31
CA PRO A 55 -10.03 18.50 10.24
C PRO A 55 -10.30 19.35 8.99
N ASP A 56 -9.26 20.00 8.45
CA ASP A 56 -9.35 20.87 7.28
C ASP A 56 -9.09 20.12 5.96
N THR A 57 -9.00 18.78 6.01
CA THR A 57 -8.74 17.95 4.82
C THR A 57 -9.91 18.05 3.85
N LYS A 58 -9.62 18.54 2.64
CA LYS A 58 -10.62 18.60 1.57
C LYS A 58 -10.98 17.19 1.11
N LEU A 59 -12.19 17.03 0.58
CA LEU A 59 -12.67 15.77 0.05
C LEU A 59 -12.85 15.84 -1.47
N VAL A 60 -12.73 14.68 -2.11
CA VAL A 60 -13.16 14.45 -3.49
C VAL A 60 -14.04 13.19 -3.51
N GLY A 61 -15.32 13.35 -3.82
CA GLY A 61 -16.36 12.39 -3.47
C GLY A 61 -16.40 12.20 -1.95
N ASN A 62 -16.15 10.98 -1.49
CA ASN A 62 -15.99 10.65 -0.08
C ASN A 62 -14.57 10.16 0.27
N MET A 63 -13.59 10.50 -0.57
CA MET A 63 -12.16 10.27 -0.34
C MET A 63 -11.49 11.52 0.20
N ALA A 64 -10.52 11.35 1.09
CA ALA A 64 -9.70 12.47 1.54
C ALA A 64 -8.69 12.87 0.47
N LEU A 65 -8.71 14.14 0.07
CA LEU A 65 -7.74 14.76 -0.84
C LEU A 65 -6.47 15.12 -0.06
N LEU A 66 -5.78 14.09 0.42
CA LEU A 66 -4.59 14.22 1.27
C LEU A 66 -3.40 14.80 0.49
N PRO A 67 -2.58 15.65 1.12
CA PRO A 67 -1.33 16.13 0.53
C PRO A 67 -0.37 14.96 0.26
N ILE A 68 0.44 15.09 -0.80
CA ILE A 68 1.52 14.14 -1.11
C ILE A 68 2.78 14.86 -1.55
N ARG A 69 3.94 14.25 -1.29
CA ARG A 69 5.22 14.72 -1.80
C ARG A 69 5.45 14.15 -3.20
N SER A 70 5.01 14.88 -4.22
CA SER A 70 5.12 14.41 -5.60
C SER A 70 5.64 15.48 -6.55
N GLN A 71 6.39 15.05 -7.55
CA GLN A 71 6.79 15.85 -8.71
C GLN A 71 5.77 15.78 -9.86
N PHE A 72 4.81 14.86 -9.79
CA PHE A 72 3.76 14.71 -10.80
C PHE A 72 2.69 15.79 -10.63
N LYS A 73 2.20 16.30 -11.75
CA LYS A 73 1.12 17.29 -11.76
C LYS A 73 -0.19 16.64 -11.32
N GLY A 74 -0.96 17.35 -10.50
CA GLY A 74 -2.30 16.94 -10.11
C GLY A 74 -2.88 17.84 -9.03
N PRO A 75 -4.11 17.55 -8.58
CA PRO A 75 -4.85 18.40 -7.65
C PRO A 75 -4.47 18.16 -6.17
N ALA A 76 -3.61 17.17 -5.85
CA ALA A 76 -3.19 16.94 -4.48
C ALA A 76 -2.45 18.17 -3.93
N PRO A 77 -2.75 18.59 -2.69
CA PRO A 77 -1.95 19.60 -2.01
C PRO A 77 -0.49 19.16 -1.88
N ARG A 78 0.43 20.12 -1.76
CA ARG A 78 1.84 19.80 -1.49
C ARG A 78 2.00 19.41 -0.03
N GLU A 79 2.59 18.24 0.21
CA GLU A 79 2.99 17.83 1.55
C GLU A 79 4.31 18.53 1.96
N THR A 80 4.40 18.95 3.22
CA THR A 80 5.60 19.53 3.81
C THR A 80 6.25 18.61 4.84
N LYS A 81 5.53 17.60 5.32
CA LYS A 81 6.00 16.56 6.24
C LYS A 81 6.81 15.49 5.48
N ASP A 82 7.54 14.68 6.23
CA ASP A 82 8.38 13.60 5.68
C ASP A 82 7.59 12.36 5.24
N MET A 83 6.39 12.18 5.79
CA MET A 83 5.49 11.04 5.58
C MET A 83 4.16 11.53 5.00
N ASP A 84 3.70 10.87 3.94
CA ASP A 84 2.38 11.06 3.37
C ASP A 84 1.58 9.74 3.26
N ILE A 85 0.37 9.82 2.69
CA ILE A 85 -0.53 8.67 2.56
C ILE A 85 0.03 7.54 1.70
N ILE A 86 0.95 7.83 0.77
CA ILE A 86 1.58 6.82 -0.08
C ILE A 86 2.63 6.06 0.74
N ASP A 87 3.41 6.77 1.57
CA ASP A 87 4.36 6.13 2.48
C ASP A 87 3.63 5.23 3.50
N GLU A 88 2.52 5.73 4.06
CA GLU A 88 1.66 4.97 4.98
C GLU A 88 1.07 3.71 4.30
N ALA A 89 0.62 3.83 3.06
CA ALA A 89 0.09 2.69 2.30
C ALA A 89 1.16 1.63 1.99
N ILE A 90 2.35 2.04 1.55
CA ILE A 90 3.47 1.13 1.29
C ILE A 90 3.91 0.44 2.60
N TYR A 91 3.97 1.20 3.70
CA TYR A 91 4.33 0.69 5.02
C TYR A 91 3.33 -0.36 5.53
N TYR A 92 2.02 -0.12 5.40
CA TYR A 92 1.00 -1.06 5.85
C TYR A 92 0.69 -2.20 4.86
N PHE A 93 1.12 -2.10 3.60
CA PHE A 93 0.72 -3.01 2.52
C PHE A 93 0.88 -4.50 2.89
N LYS A 94 2.08 -4.91 3.33
CA LYS A 94 2.40 -6.32 3.62
C LYS A 94 1.47 -6.92 4.68
N ALA A 95 0.94 -6.11 5.60
CA ALA A 95 -0.03 -6.56 6.59
C ALA A 95 -1.48 -6.46 6.07
N ASN A 96 -1.84 -5.31 5.49
CA ASN A 96 -3.21 -5.02 5.05
C ASN A 96 -3.69 -5.96 3.95
N VAL A 97 -2.82 -6.39 3.04
CA VAL A 97 -3.20 -7.24 1.88
C VAL A 97 -3.83 -8.59 2.25
N PHE A 98 -3.66 -9.07 3.49
CA PHE A 98 -4.29 -10.31 3.97
C PHE A 98 -5.73 -10.15 4.45
N PHE A 99 -6.18 -8.92 4.73
CA PHE A 99 -7.50 -8.69 5.29
C PHE A 99 -8.58 -8.74 4.20
N LYS A 100 -9.63 -9.52 4.48
CA LYS A 100 -10.83 -9.63 3.63
C LYS A 100 -11.91 -8.62 4.01
N ASN A 101 -11.95 -8.24 5.27
CA ASN A 101 -12.88 -7.26 5.82
C ASN A 101 -12.06 -6.05 6.30
N TYR A 102 -12.54 -4.87 5.97
CA TYR A 102 -11.93 -3.61 6.38
C TYR A 102 -13.04 -2.62 6.73
N GLU A 103 -13.06 -2.16 7.98
CA GLU A 103 -14.01 -1.17 8.46
C GLU A 103 -13.49 0.23 8.13
N ILE A 104 -14.25 1.04 7.38
CA ILE A 104 -13.80 2.39 7.02
C ILE A 104 -14.09 3.31 8.20
N LYS A 105 -13.03 3.83 8.85
CA LYS A 105 -13.18 4.75 10.01
C LYS A 105 -13.37 6.20 9.60
N ASN A 106 -12.73 6.61 8.50
CA ASN A 106 -12.78 7.97 7.97
C ASN A 106 -12.52 7.99 6.46
N GLU A 107 -12.50 9.19 5.87
CA GLU A 107 -12.27 9.41 4.44
C GLU A 107 -10.83 9.13 4.01
N ALA A 108 -9.85 9.24 4.92
CA ALA A 108 -8.44 8.91 4.66
C ALA A 108 -8.25 7.41 4.42
N ASP A 109 -8.99 6.55 5.13
CA ASP A 109 -9.01 5.11 4.89
C ASP A 109 -9.42 4.78 3.45
N ARG A 110 -10.34 5.56 2.83
CA ARG A 110 -10.72 5.33 1.42
C ARG A 110 -9.57 5.64 0.46
N THR A 111 -8.76 6.64 0.76
CA THR A 111 -7.54 6.93 0.00
C THR A 111 -6.51 5.81 0.20
N LEU A 112 -6.30 5.37 1.44
CA LEU A 112 -5.42 4.25 1.80
C LEU A 112 -5.81 2.94 1.10
N ILE A 113 -7.10 2.59 1.09
CA ILE A 113 -7.64 1.40 0.41
C ILE A 113 -7.34 1.45 -1.09
N TYR A 114 -7.57 2.60 -1.74
CA TYR A 114 -7.30 2.75 -3.17
C TYR A 114 -5.83 2.50 -3.50
N ILE A 115 -4.91 3.12 -2.75
CA ILE A 115 -3.47 2.95 -2.94
C ILE A 115 -3.06 1.49 -2.68
N THR A 116 -3.60 0.85 -1.64
CA THR A 116 -3.33 -0.56 -1.31
C THR A 116 -3.74 -1.49 -2.46
N LEU A 117 -4.90 -1.26 -3.09
CA LEU A 117 -5.31 -2.01 -4.28
C LEU A 117 -4.38 -1.73 -5.45
N TYR A 118 -3.98 -0.47 -5.65
CA TYR A 118 -3.09 -0.09 -6.75
C TYR A 118 -1.67 -0.69 -6.61
N ILE A 119 -1.12 -0.77 -5.39
CA ILE A 119 0.16 -1.48 -5.14
C ILE A 119 0.08 -2.92 -5.65
N SER A 120 -1.06 -3.59 -5.48
CA SER A 120 -1.25 -4.96 -6.00
C SER A 120 -1.19 -5.00 -7.54
N GLU A 121 -1.75 -3.99 -8.23
CA GLU A 121 -1.65 -3.86 -9.69
C GLU A 121 -0.21 -3.60 -10.14
N CYS A 122 0.52 -2.75 -9.42
CA CYS A 122 1.93 -2.51 -9.69
C CYS A 122 2.74 -3.81 -9.59
N LEU A 123 2.56 -4.60 -8.51
CA LEU A 123 3.28 -5.85 -8.32
C LEU A 123 3.02 -6.87 -9.44
N LYS A 124 1.80 -6.96 -9.98
CA LYS A 124 1.49 -7.82 -11.14
C LYS A 124 2.33 -7.48 -12.37
N LYS A 125 2.59 -6.20 -12.61
CA LYS A 125 3.44 -5.72 -13.71
C LYS A 125 4.93 -5.89 -13.39
N LEU A 126 5.35 -5.43 -12.21
CA LEU A 126 6.74 -5.45 -11.77
C LEU A 126 7.33 -6.86 -11.71
N GLN A 127 6.53 -7.89 -11.39
CA GLN A 127 7.00 -9.28 -11.40
C GLN A 127 7.57 -9.73 -12.75
N LYS A 128 7.13 -9.12 -13.87
CA LYS A 128 7.56 -9.47 -15.23
C LYS A 128 8.75 -8.61 -15.73
N CYS A 129 9.18 -7.63 -14.95
CA CYS A 129 10.28 -6.74 -15.30
C CYS A 129 11.64 -7.38 -15.00
N ASN A 130 12.65 -7.08 -15.81
CA ASN A 130 14.01 -7.60 -15.66
C ASN A 130 15.01 -6.57 -15.11
N SER A 131 14.60 -5.31 -14.97
CA SER A 131 15.40 -4.21 -14.45
C SER A 131 14.52 -3.15 -13.79
N LYS A 132 15.08 -2.37 -12.85
CA LYS A 132 14.40 -1.22 -12.24
C LYS A 132 13.98 -0.20 -13.29
N GLY A 133 14.86 0.09 -14.26
CA GLY A 133 14.56 1.03 -15.35
C GLY A 133 13.42 0.56 -16.26
N GLN A 134 13.23 -0.75 -16.44
CA GLN A 134 12.03 -1.28 -17.11
C GLN A 134 10.79 -1.11 -16.20
N GLY A 135 10.93 -1.39 -14.91
CA GLY A 135 9.88 -1.19 -13.92
C GLY A 135 9.34 0.24 -13.91
N GLU A 136 10.22 1.24 -13.88
CA GLU A 136 9.84 2.67 -13.92
C GLU A 136 9.02 3.03 -15.16
N LYS A 137 9.41 2.52 -16.34
CA LYS A 137 8.66 2.73 -17.59
C LYS A 137 7.27 2.09 -17.53
N GLU A 138 7.18 0.86 -17.03
CA GLU A 138 5.90 0.16 -16.86
C GLU A 138 5.01 0.86 -15.82
N MET A 139 5.57 1.35 -14.72
CA MET A 139 4.84 2.11 -13.69
C MET A 139 4.35 3.45 -14.23
N TYR A 140 5.13 4.14 -15.05
CA TYR A 140 4.67 5.34 -15.74
C TYR A 140 3.46 5.05 -16.64
N THR A 141 3.56 4.03 -17.51
CA THR A 141 2.46 3.61 -18.39
C THR A 141 1.22 3.18 -17.59
N LEU A 142 1.41 2.42 -16.51
CA LEU A 142 0.32 2.00 -15.62
C LEU A 142 -0.33 3.21 -14.92
N GLY A 143 0.46 4.21 -14.53
CA GLY A 143 -0.03 5.42 -13.87
C GLY A 143 -0.99 6.23 -14.73
N ILE A 144 -0.68 6.36 -16.03
CA ILE A 144 -1.50 7.09 -17.01
C ILE A 144 -2.65 6.26 -17.58
N THR A 145 -2.63 4.93 -17.41
CA THR A 145 -3.71 4.05 -17.88
C THR A 145 -5.05 4.48 -17.26
N ASN A 146 -6.12 4.42 -18.06
CA ASN A 146 -7.45 4.80 -17.61
C ASN A 146 -8.06 3.69 -16.76
N PHE A 147 -8.03 3.87 -15.44
CA PHE A 147 -8.73 3.02 -14.48
C PHE A 147 -10.15 3.53 -14.25
N PRO A 148 -11.13 2.64 -14.01
CA PRO A 148 -12.48 3.06 -13.64
C PRO A 148 -12.45 3.82 -12.31
N ILE A 149 -13.28 4.86 -12.19
CA ILE A 149 -13.45 5.63 -10.96
C ILE A 149 -14.79 5.29 -10.27
N PRO A 150 -15.00 5.68 -9.00
CA PRO A 150 -16.29 5.53 -8.33
C PRO A 150 -17.49 5.98 -9.19
N GLY A 151 -18.46 5.09 -9.35
CA GLY A 151 -19.64 5.26 -10.19
C GLY A 151 -19.56 4.58 -11.57
N GLU A 152 -18.36 4.25 -12.05
CA GLU A 152 -18.18 3.60 -13.35
C GLU A 152 -18.30 2.07 -13.26
N PRO A 153 -18.77 1.41 -14.34
CA PRO A 153 -18.69 -0.04 -14.43
C PRO A 153 -17.22 -0.47 -14.39
N GLY A 154 -16.92 -1.44 -13.53
CA GLY A 154 -15.55 -1.95 -13.34
C GLY A 154 -14.86 -1.44 -12.08
N PHE A 155 -15.32 -0.36 -11.44
CA PHE A 155 -14.78 0.03 -10.14
C PHE A 155 -15.24 -0.95 -9.04
N PRO A 156 -14.32 -1.68 -8.37
CA PRO A 156 -14.66 -2.83 -7.53
C PRO A 156 -15.37 -2.51 -6.21
N LEU A 157 -15.39 -1.22 -5.83
CA LEU A 157 -15.82 -0.70 -4.52
C LEU A 157 -16.94 0.35 -4.63
N ASN A 158 -17.76 0.33 -5.68
CA ASN A 158 -18.85 1.30 -5.89
C ASN A 158 -19.83 1.42 -4.70
N ALA A 159 -20.01 0.38 -3.89
CA ALA A 159 -20.86 0.44 -2.70
C ALA A 159 -20.25 1.25 -1.53
N LEU A 160 -18.93 1.47 -1.52
CA LEU A 160 -18.20 2.14 -0.43
C LEU A 160 -17.71 3.55 -0.81
N TYR A 161 -17.70 3.86 -2.11
CA TYR A 161 -17.20 5.12 -2.65
C TYR A 161 -18.32 5.92 -3.30
N ALA A 162 -18.32 7.22 -3.06
CA ALA A 162 -19.23 8.14 -3.71
C ALA A 162 -18.74 8.47 -5.11
N ARG A 163 -19.63 8.37 -6.11
CA ARG A 163 -19.38 8.88 -7.45
C ARG A 163 -19.17 10.41 -7.42
N PRO A 164 -18.39 10.99 -8.33
CA PRO A 164 -18.32 12.44 -8.46
C PRO A 164 -19.71 13.03 -8.75
N SER A 165 -20.05 14.13 -8.07
CA SER A 165 -21.37 14.77 -8.12
C SER A 165 -21.57 15.62 -9.37
N ASN A 166 -20.48 16.13 -9.95
CA ASN A 166 -20.48 17.02 -11.09
C ASN A 166 -19.20 16.85 -11.93
N LYS A 167 -19.16 17.47 -13.11
CA LYS A 167 -18.04 17.36 -14.05
C LYS A 167 -16.71 17.87 -13.48
N GLN A 168 -16.73 18.93 -12.68
CA GLN A 168 -15.52 19.48 -12.07
C GLN A 168 -14.93 18.50 -11.05
N GLU A 169 -15.78 17.89 -10.22
CA GLU A 169 -15.36 16.86 -9.27
C GLU A 169 -14.86 15.59 -9.96
N ASP A 170 -15.45 15.19 -11.08
CA ASP A 170 -14.96 14.07 -11.92
C ASP A 170 -13.53 14.34 -12.40
N GLU A 171 -13.26 15.53 -12.95
CA GLU A 171 -11.94 15.93 -13.42
C GLU A 171 -10.90 15.94 -12.27
N VAL A 172 -11.28 16.49 -11.10
CA VAL A 172 -10.43 16.50 -9.89
C VAL A 172 -10.17 15.07 -9.41
N MET A 173 -11.18 14.20 -9.37
CA MET A 173 -11.04 12.82 -8.92
C MET A 173 -10.09 12.05 -9.85
N ARG A 174 -10.27 12.13 -11.16
CA ARG A 174 -9.38 11.49 -12.13
C ARG A 174 -7.94 12.00 -12.01
N GLY A 175 -7.78 13.32 -11.88
CA GLY A 175 -6.48 13.95 -11.67
C GLY A 175 -5.80 13.46 -10.39
N TYR A 176 -6.55 13.40 -9.28
CA TYR A 176 -6.02 12.95 -7.99
C TYR A 176 -5.60 11.48 -8.03
N LEU A 177 -6.47 10.59 -8.55
CA LEU A 177 -6.17 9.17 -8.66
C LEU A 177 -5.00 8.91 -9.61
N GLN A 178 -4.89 9.64 -10.72
CA GLN A 178 -3.73 9.54 -11.61
C GLN A 178 -2.44 9.96 -10.90
N GLN A 179 -2.47 11.06 -10.15
CA GLN A 179 -1.30 11.54 -9.40
C GLN A 179 -0.86 10.54 -8.33
N LEU A 180 -1.82 9.98 -7.58
CA LEU A 180 -1.55 8.90 -6.61
C LEU A 180 -0.90 7.69 -7.30
N ARG A 181 -1.42 7.28 -8.47
CA ARG A 181 -0.88 6.14 -9.21
C ARG A 181 0.56 6.37 -9.66
N GLN A 182 0.85 7.52 -10.26
CA GLN A 182 2.20 7.83 -10.74
C GLN A 182 3.23 7.86 -9.59
N GLU A 183 2.91 8.55 -8.51
CA GLU A 183 3.80 8.66 -7.36
C GLU A 183 3.98 7.31 -6.63
N THR A 184 2.89 6.55 -6.45
CA THR A 184 2.96 5.20 -5.86
C THR A 184 3.82 4.26 -6.67
N GLY A 185 3.64 4.24 -8.00
CA GLY A 185 4.42 3.38 -8.89
C GLY A 185 5.92 3.70 -8.84
N LEU A 186 6.28 4.99 -8.86
CA LEU A 186 7.66 5.44 -8.75
C LEU A 186 8.30 5.00 -7.43
N ARG A 187 7.66 5.28 -6.29
CA ARG A 187 8.20 4.91 -4.98
C ARG A 187 8.28 3.39 -4.79
N LEU A 188 7.35 2.65 -5.37
CA LEU A 188 7.35 1.19 -5.27
C LEU A 188 8.52 0.55 -6.03
N CYS A 189 8.97 1.14 -7.14
CA CYS A 189 10.19 0.67 -7.83
C CYS A 189 11.42 0.70 -6.92
N GLU A 190 11.57 1.71 -6.08
CA GLU A 190 12.66 1.80 -5.10
C GLU A 190 12.63 0.68 -4.05
N LYS A 191 11.44 0.14 -3.76
CA LYS A 191 11.25 -0.91 -2.74
C LYS A 191 11.32 -2.32 -3.32
N VAL A 192 10.83 -2.50 -4.55
CA VAL A 192 10.66 -3.82 -5.16
C VAL A 192 11.95 -4.35 -5.76
N PHE A 193 12.77 -3.51 -6.37
CA PHE A 193 14.00 -3.96 -7.03
C PHE A 193 15.16 -4.04 -6.05
N ASP A 194 15.86 -5.17 -6.09
CA ASP A 194 17.07 -5.36 -5.28
C ASP A 194 18.25 -4.57 -5.88
N PRO A 195 18.95 -3.71 -5.11
CA PRO A 195 20.00 -2.85 -5.64
C PRO A 195 21.21 -3.59 -6.22
N GLN A 196 21.43 -4.86 -5.85
CA GLN A 196 22.58 -5.64 -6.33
C GLN A 196 22.26 -6.39 -7.62
N SER A 197 21.06 -6.97 -7.71
CA SER A 197 20.65 -7.84 -8.81
C SER A 197 19.79 -7.14 -9.86
N ASP A 198 19.26 -5.96 -9.57
CA ASP A 198 18.31 -5.19 -10.40
C ASP A 198 17.03 -5.99 -10.75
N LYS A 199 16.72 -7.04 -9.99
CA LYS A 199 15.57 -7.91 -10.19
C LYS A 199 14.47 -7.64 -9.16
N PRO A 200 13.19 -7.91 -9.48
CA PRO A 200 12.11 -7.85 -8.52
C PRO A 200 12.35 -8.81 -7.34
N SER A 201 12.30 -8.27 -6.12
CA SER A 201 12.51 -9.01 -4.88
C SER A 201 11.40 -10.03 -4.64
N LYS A 202 11.78 -11.25 -4.25
CA LYS A 202 10.83 -12.30 -3.84
C LYS A 202 9.98 -11.90 -2.64
N TRP A 203 10.48 -10.97 -1.81
CA TRP A 203 9.79 -10.44 -0.62
C TRP A 203 8.65 -9.48 -0.97
N TRP A 204 8.57 -9.04 -2.23
CA TRP A 204 7.45 -8.26 -2.75
C TRP A 204 6.60 -9.09 -3.73
N THR A 205 7.23 -9.85 -4.62
CA THR A 205 6.50 -10.63 -5.64
C THR A 205 5.68 -11.80 -5.06
N CYS A 206 5.97 -12.26 -3.85
CA CYS A 206 5.15 -13.25 -3.17
C CYS A 206 3.71 -12.77 -2.86
N PHE A 207 3.48 -11.46 -2.86
CA PHE A 207 2.17 -10.86 -2.61
C PHE A 207 1.31 -10.73 -3.88
N VAL A 208 1.83 -10.96 -5.09
CA VAL A 208 1.11 -10.73 -6.37
C VAL A 208 -0.23 -11.45 -6.47
N LYS A 209 -0.34 -12.65 -5.89
CA LYS A 209 -1.58 -13.45 -5.93
C LYS A 209 -2.55 -13.11 -4.78
N ARG A 210 -2.19 -12.22 -3.86
CA ARG A 210 -3.03 -11.80 -2.74
C ARG A 210 -3.91 -10.65 -3.19
N GLN A 211 -5.15 -10.64 -2.72
CA GLN A 211 -6.12 -9.60 -3.04
C GLN A 211 -6.68 -9.02 -1.75
N PHE A 212 -6.34 -7.77 -1.48
CA PHE A 212 -6.93 -7.01 -0.40
C PHE A 212 -8.45 -6.92 -0.59
N MET A 213 -9.23 -7.22 0.45
CA MET A 213 -10.71 -7.29 0.41
C MET A 213 -11.29 -8.26 -0.65
N ASN A 214 -10.48 -9.15 -1.23
CA ASN A 214 -10.82 -9.92 -2.44
C ASN A 214 -11.25 -9.02 -3.62
N LYS A 215 -10.66 -7.83 -3.73
CA LYS A 215 -10.92 -6.85 -4.80
C LYS A 215 -9.66 -6.61 -5.63
N SER A 216 -9.86 -6.11 -6.84
CA SER A 216 -8.83 -5.84 -7.84
C SER A 216 -9.28 -4.63 -8.66
N LEU A 217 -8.36 -3.72 -9.01
CA LEU A 217 -8.67 -2.57 -9.86
C LEU A 217 -8.70 -2.96 -11.34
N SER A 218 -7.96 -4.00 -11.71
CA SER A 218 -8.11 -4.70 -12.99
C SER A 218 -9.19 -5.78 -12.89
N GLY A 219 -9.93 -5.98 -13.98
CA GLY A 219 -10.91 -7.06 -14.09
C GLY A 219 -10.26 -8.45 -13.98
N PRO A 220 -11.05 -9.51 -13.75
CA PRO A 220 -10.52 -10.87 -13.68
C PRO A 220 -9.74 -11.23 -14.96
N GLY A 221 -8.44 -11.55 -14.84
CA GLY A 221 -7.62 -12.05 -15.94
C GLY A 221 -6.74 -11.04 -16.68
N GLN A 222 -6.61 -9.80 -16.19
CA GLN A 222 -5.66 -8.79 -16.73
C GLN A 222 -4.40 -8.63 -15.88
#